data_AF-A0A933UM38-F1
#
_entry.id   AF-A0A933UM38-F1
#
_cell.length_a   1.000
_cell.length_b   1.000
_cell.length_c   1.000
_cell.angle_alpha   90.00
_cell.angle_beta   90.00
_cell.angle_gamma   90.00
#
_symmetry.space_group_name_H-M   'P 1'
#
loop_
_entity.id
_entity.type
_entity.pdbx_description
1 polymer ?
#
loop_
_entity_poly.entity_id
_entity_poly.type
_entity_poly.pdbx_seq_one_letter_code
_entity_poly.pdbx_strand_id
1 'polypeptide(L)'
;MDPVVAPGQRHQYLTTSQYQLDERQLLLRGGTRDGLRWHATVAVGQRVVCGEGEWAVDGLYVVTAEEVDDVDGVHRNVAVPAFA
;
A
#
# COMPACT_ATOMS: atom_id res chain seq x y z
N MET A 1 -30.70 13.61 29.72
CA MET A 1 -31.20 13.12 28.42
C MET A 1 -30.06 12.35 27.81
N ASP A 2 -29.92 11.09 28.20
CA ASP A 2 -28.87 10.21 27.70
C ASP A 2 -29.20 9.74 26.28
N PRO A 3 -28.23 9.69 25.35
CA PRO A 3 -28.48 9.19 24.01
C PRO A 3 -28.68 7.67 24.04
N VAL A 4 -29.85 7.25 23.53
CA VAL A 4 -30.21 5.85 23.31
C VAL A 4 -29.26 5.26 22.27
N VAL A 5 -28.39 4.34 22.70
CA VAL A 5 -27.52 3.55 21.81
C VAL A 5 -28.34 2.41 21.22
N ALA A 6 -28.57 2.43 19.90
CA ALA A 6 -29.22 1.34 19.19
C ALA A 6 -28.32 0.09 19.15
N PRO A 7 -28.84 -1.12 19.46
CA PRO A 7 -28.05 -2.35 19.38
C PRO A 7 -27.94 -2.79 17.92
N GLY A 8 -26.76 -2.60 17.33
CA GLY A 8 -26.50 -3.02 15.95
C GLY A 8 -25.27 -2.37 15.32
N GLN A 9 -24.31 -1.91 16.12
CA GLN A 9 -23.10 -1.29 15.62
C GLN A 9 -22.17 -2.37 15.05
N ARG A 10 -22.50 -2.80 13.83
CA ARG A 10 -21.57 -3.33 12.83
C ARG A 10 -20.27 -2.55 13.01
N HIS A 11 -19.15 -3.24 13.18
CA HIS A 11 -17.84 -2.63 13.37
C HIS A 11 -17.63 -1.57 12.28
N GLN A 12 -17.98 -0.32 12.59
CA GLN A 12 -17.66 0.83 11.77
C GLN A 12 -16.18 1.00 12.03
N TYR A 13 -15.39 0.33 11.21
CA TYR A 13 -14.00 0.73 11.02
C TYR A 13 -14.08 2.21 10.71
N LEU A 14 -13.59 3.04 11.65
CA LEU A 14 -13.31 4.43 11.38
C LEU A 14 -12.48 4.44 10.11
N THR A 15 -13.08 4.82 8.99
CA THR A 15 -12.35 5.18 7.79
C THR A 15 -11.66 6.48 8.17
N THR A 16 -10.46 6.38 8.70
CA THR A 16 -9.57 7.52 8.88
C THR A 16 -9.48 8.22 7.53
N SER A 17 -10.10 9.38 7.46
CA SER A 17 -9.98 10.34 6.37
C SER A 17 -8.49 10.52 6.07
N GLN A 18 -8.09 10.35 4.81
CA GLN A 18 -6.77 10.62 4.19
C GLN A 18 -6.00 9.42 3.58
N TYR A 19 -6.66 8.32 3.18
CA TYR A 19 -6.05 7.42 2.18
C TYR A 19 -6.18 8.08 0.80
N GLN A 20 -5.28 9.01 0.47
CA GLN A 20 -5.21 9.57 -0.87
C GLN A 20 -4.62 8.51 -1.79
N LEU A 21 -5.46 7.98 -2.68
CA LEU A 21 -5.03 7.12 -3.77
C LEU A 21 -4.38 8.02 -4.83
N ASP A 22 -3.09 7.82 -5.03
CA ASP A 22 -2.32 8.54 -6.05
C ASP A 22 -1.70 7.54 -7.02
N GLU A 23 -1.43 7.99 -8.24
CA GLU A 23 -0.57 7.29 -9.17
C GLU A 23 0.87 7.32 -8.62
N ARG A 24 1.42 6.15 -8.29
CA ARG A 24 2.73 6.02 -7.62
C ARG A 24 3.64 5.07 -8.37
N GLN A 25 4.87 5.52 -8.56
CA GLN A 25 5.96 4.63 -8.92
C GLN A 25 6.57 4.06 -7.64
N LEU A 26 6.63 2.74 -7.57
CA LEU A 26 7.13 2.00 -6.42
C LEU A 26 8.50 1.41 -6.73
N LEU A 27 9.39 1.48 -5.75
CA LEU A 27 10.60 0.66 -5.70
C LEU A 27 10.36 -0.51 -4.75
N LEU A 28 10.39 -1.72 -5.27
CA LEU A 28 10.23 -2.92 -4.45
C LEU A 28 11.54 -3.20 -3.73
N ARG A 29 11.49 -3.25 -2.40
CA ARG A 29 12.65 -3.57 -1.56
C ARG A 29 12.40 -4.82 -0.73
N GLY A 30 13.34 -5.76 -0.82
CA GLY A 30 13.25 -7.07 -0.20
C GLY A 30 12.33 -8.06 -0.94
N GLY A 31 12.42 -9.33 -0.53
CA GLY A 31 11.69 -10.43 -1.15
C GLY A 31 12.21 -10.81 -2.53
N THR A 32 11.40 -11.56 -3.29
CA THR A 32 11.78 -12.13 -4.59
C THR A 32 11.93 -11.09 -5.71
N ARG A 33 11.33 -9.91 -5.55
CA ARG A 33 11.27 -8.85 -6.57
C ARG A 33 12.06 -7.59 -6.20
N ASP A 34 13.05 -7.74 -5.31
CA ASP A 34 13.92 -6.64 -4.87
C ASP A 34 14.56 -5.89 -6.05
N GLY A 35 14.55 -4.56 -5.99
CA GLY A 35 15.09 -3.68 -7.01
C GLY A 35 14.19 -3.44 -8.22
N LEU A 36 13.06 -4.15 -8.35
CA LEU A 36 12.11 -3.90 -9.44
C LEU A 36 11.29 -2.63 -9.21
N ARG A 37 10.90 -2.01 -10.32
CA ARG A 37 10.03 -0.83 -10.36
C ARG A 37 8.62 -1.26 -10.71
N TRP A 38 7.63 -0.69 -10.02
CA TRP A 38 6.22 -1.00 -10.24
C TRP A 38 5.40 0.29 -10.33
N HIS A 39 4.29 0.26 -11.06
CA HIS A 39 3.43 1.42 -11.23
C HIS A 39 1.98 1.07 -10.88
N ALA A 40 1.38 1.79 -9.95
CA ALA A 40 0.00 1.54 -9.52
C ALA A 40 -0.65 2.79 -8.93
N THR A 41 -1.98 2.88 -9.01
CA THR A 41 -2.77 3.82 -8.21
C THR A 41 -3.00 3.22 -6.83
N VAL A 42 -2.30 3.72 -5.81
CA VAL A 42 -2.28 3.12 -4.47
C VAL A 42 -1.98 4.18 -3.41
N ALA A 43 -2.45 3.96 -2.18
CA ALA A 43 -2.16 4.82 -1.04
C ALA A 43 -1.03 4.24 -0.20
N VAL A 44 -0.32 5.10 0.54
CA VAL A 44 0.62 4.67 1.57
C VAL A 44 -0.10 3.79 2.60
N GLY A 45 0.57 2.71 3.03
CA GLY A 45 0.06 1.71 3.96
C GLY A 45 -0.86 0.66 3.31
N GLN A 46 -1.23 0.81 2.03
CA GLN A 46 -2.02 -0.19 1.32
C GLN A 46 -1.15 -1.32 0.76
N ARG A 47 -1.78 -2.47 0.55
CA ARG A 47 -1.18 -3.62 -0.11
C ARG A 47 -1.38 -3.53 -1.62
N VAL A 48 -0.36 -3.91 -2.36
CA VAL A 48 -0.36 -4.00 -3.81
C VAL A 48 0.21 -5.36 -4.22
N VAL A 49 -0.37 -5.96 -5.25
CA VAL A 49 0.15 -7.18 -5.87
C VAL A 49 1.03 -6.76 -7.05
N CYS A 50 2.32 -7.02 -6.93
CA CYS A 50 3.34 -6.71 -7.92
C CYS A 50 3.74 -7.97 -8.69
N GLY A 51 3.61 -7.93 -10.01
CA GLY A 51 3.99 -9.02 -10.91
C GLY A 51 3.02 -9.20 -12.07
N GLU A 52 3.50 -9.77 -13.17
CA GLU A 52 2.68 -10.20 -14.30
C GLU A 52 2.30 -11.68 -14.10
N GLY A 53 1.02 -11.99 -13.90
CA GLY A 53 0.54 -13.37 -13.73
C GLY A 53 -0.59 -13.54 -12.72
N GLU A 54 -0.89 -14.81 -12.38
CA GLU A 54 -1.83 -15.15 -11.31
C GLU A 54 -1.36 -14.59 -9.96
N TRP A 55 -2.31 -14.33 -9.05
CA TRP A 55 -2.07 -13.67 -7.77
C TRP A 55 -1.15 -14.53 -6.87
N ALA A 56 0.14 -14.28 -6.94
CA ALA A 56 1.15 -14.95 -6.13
C ALA A 56 1.37 -14.20 -4.81
N VAL A 57 1.44 -14.94 -3.70
CA VAL A 57 1.64 -14.39 -2.35
C VAL A 57 2.98 -13.65 -2.24
N ASP A 58 4.00 -14.11 -2.96
CA ASP A 58 5.32 -13.48 -3.03
C ASP A 58 5.33 -12.15 -3.82
N GLY A 59 4.22 -11.83 -4.47
CA GLY A 59 3.96 -10.55 -5.13
C GLY A 59 3.27 -9.54 -4.24
N LEU A 60 2.92 -9.87 -3.00
CA LEU A 60 2.20 -8.95 -2.12
C LEU A 60 3.17 -8.02 -1.37
N TYR A 61 3.08 -6.73 -1.66
CA TYR A 61 3.90 -5.68 -1.06
C TYR A 61 3.02 -4.64 -0.34
N VAL A 62 3.55 -4.00 0.72
CA VAL A 62 2.95 -2.86 1.41
C VAL A 62 3.71 -1.60 1.03
N VAL A 63 2.99 -0.58 0.56
CA VAL A 63 3.56 0.73 0.22
C VAL A 63 3.89 1.48 1.51
N THR A 64 5.12 1.95 1.66
CA THR A 64 5.57 2.71 2.83
C THR A 64 5.52 4.21 2.56
N ALA A 65 5.68 5.01 3.62
CA ALA A 65 5.84 6.45 3.51
C ALA A 65 7.26 6.87 3.09
N GLU A 66 8.20 5.91 2.98
CA GLU A 66 9.56 6.20 2.55
C GLU A 66 9.57 6.49 1.04
N GLU A 67 10.30 7.52 0.67
CA GLU A 67 10.49 7.95 -0.70
C GLU A 67 11.97 8.01 -1.02
N VAL A 68 12.31 7.58 -2.23
CA VAL A 68 13.68 7.57 -2.73
C VAL A 68 13.74 8.22 -4.09
N ASP A 69 14.80 9.01 -4.28
CA ASP A 69 15.18 9.53 -5.57
C ASP A 69 15.96 8.46 -6.32
N ASP A 70 15.46 8.05 -7.47
CA ASP A 70 16.26 7.21 -8.37
C ASP A 70 17.12 8.07 -9.31
N VAL A 71 18.10 7.44 -9.96
CA VAL A 71 19.08 8.06 -10.86
C VAL A 71 18.44 8.89 -11.97
N ASP A 72 17.20 8.55 -12.34
CA ASP A 72 16.39 9.24 -13.35
C ASP A 72 15.71 10.53 -12.82
N GLY A 73 15.93 10.90 -11.55
CA GLY A 73 15.29 12.04 -10.89
C GLY A 73 13.82 11.82 -10.55
N VAL A 74 13.35 10.56 -10.60
CA VAL A 74 11.96 10.19 -10.33
C VAL A 74 11.79 9.79 -8.87
N HIS A 75 10.92 10.49 -8.15
CA HIS A 75 10.51 10.13 -6.79
C HIS A 75 9.72 8.82 -6.80
N ARG A 76 10.15 7.86 -5.99
CA ARG A 76 9.44 6.57 -5.82
C ARG A 76 9.17 6.25 -4.38
N ASN A 77 7.97 5.74 -4.10
CA ASN A 77 7.69 5.17 -2.79
C ASN A 77 8.32 3.79 -2.67
N VAL A 78 8.87 3.49 -1.50
CA VAL A 78 9.36 2.14 -1.22
C VAL A 78 8.17 1.23 -0.90
N ALA A 79 8.17 0.02 -1.44
CA ALA A 79 7.24 -1.01 -1.05
C ALA A 79 8.00 -2.26 -0.57
N VAL A 80 7.55 -2.89 0.51
CA VAL A 80 8.21 -4.05 1.14
C VAL A 80 7.28 -5.27 1.20
N PRO A 81 7.77 -6.52 1.23
CA PRO A 81 6.91 -7.69 1.30
C PRO A 81 5.96 -7.63 2.50
N ALA A 82 4.69 -7.96 2.28
CA ALA A 82 3.66 -7.85 3.32
C ALA A 82 3.80 -8.87 4.48
N PHE A 83 4.71 -9.83 4.36
CA PHE A 83 4.94 -10.92 5.29
C PHE A 83 6.41 -11.06 5.73
N ALA A 84 7.25 -10.06 5.44
CA ALA A 84 8.64 -10.04 5.88
C ALA A 84 8.78 -9.72 7.38
#